data_AF-A0A534ZEA3-F1
#
_entry.id   AF-A0A534ZEA3-F1
#
_cell.length_a   1.000
_cell.length_b   1.000
_cell.length_c   1.000
_cell.angle_alpha   90.00
_cell.angle_beta   90.00
_cell.angle_gamma   90.00
#
_symmetry.space_group_name_H-M   'P 1'
#
loop_
_entity.id
_entity.type
_entity.pdbx_description
1 polymer ?
#
loop_
_entity_poly.entity_id
_entity_poly.type
_entity_poly.pdbx_seq_one_letter_code
_entity_poly.pdbx_strand_id
1 'polypeptide(L)'
;MRSQISLRGFLKDPRTFDAVNVVLSAGLVLGAYITAYAYVHIPGGVEAKASQAGFIIVEGAWALLTVFLFGTFARGLRAGRSWNRALPDGYVDTLLACLVFGGAWLLDDAFWSPAFPRTGVGLDILFTPPHLIEIAAAAVIVSGPLRAAARRGESVAGLVTLTSAALLLSAVTFATQFINPLIDPWPAGDYEFLSQVLPWVDENMGVAAILAMAGILAGTGLLLNSGFKLRPGSLTYVFTLNGLLVTVSKLHFKLIPVMIVTGIVADAWVAWRARRPGQPTASLCAVIAGTFAVAYMLEITLLPAGSVWHAPLWAGAIIASTMLGWLMGRLLRSGVPSILTLTSELAVAPAEERWTLDPASVAREQLVKAALDDLGTPEALGRNPLARLPGLKGDAAAADLRSALVDVVEELVVSASPRDAEAGRLLLDYYVKKVGSHEVIMERLHLSRPTYYRRLHYGFELVAGRLDKLSEFATRVTATD
;
A
#
# COMPACT_ATOMS: atom_id res chain seq x y z
N MET A 1 -35.66 0.78 26.34
CA MET A 1 -34.24 0.58 25.98
C MET A 1 -33.98 1.24 24.62
N ARG A 2 -33.76 2.56 24.61
CA ARG A 2 -33.43 3.35 23.41
C ARG A 2 -32.00 3.86 23.61
N SER A 3 -31.03 3.31 22.87
CA SER A 3 -29.66 3.81 22.91
C SER A 3 -29.62 5.17 22.22
N GLN A 4 -29.43 6.23 22.99
CA GLN A 4 -28.94 7.49 22.44
C GLN A 4 -27.47 7.29 22.08
N ILE A 5 -27.23 6.87 20.83
CA ILE A 5 -25.90 6.94 20.22
C ILE A 5 -25.58 8.43 20.10
N SER A 6 -24.85 8.96 21.07
CA SER A 6 -24.33 10.33 21.01
C SER A 6 -23.40 10.46 19.80
N LEU A 7 -23.65 11.45 18.95
CA LEU A 7 -22.78 11.80 17.81
C LEU A 7 -21.30 11.95 18.22
N ARG A 8 -21.03 12.27 19.50
CA ARG A 8 -19.68 12.35 20.09
C ARG A 8 -19.00 11.00 20.29
N GLY A 9 -19.75 9.91 20.50
CA GLY A 9 -19.20 8.55 20.60
C GLY A 9 -18.86 7.98 19.22
N PHE A 10 -19.70 8.28 18.22
CA PHE A 10 -19.54 7.85 16.83
C PHE A 10 -18.24 8.38 16.19
N LEU A 11 -17.87 9.64 16.46
CA LEU A 11 -16.65 10.26 15.93
C LEU A 11 -15.36 9.86 16.68
N LYS A 12 -15.46 9.16 17.82
CA LYS A 12 -14.29 8.71 18.59
C LYS A 12 -13.78 7.34 18.15
N ASP A 13 -14.62 6.52 17.53
CA ASP A 13 -14.21 5.22 16.99
C ASP A 13 -13.51 5.41 15.63
N PRO A 14 -12.21 5.09 15.51
CA PRO A 14 -11.47 5.23 14.25
C PRO A 14 -12.10 4.49 13.08
N ARG A 15 -12.72 3.34 13.33
CA ARG A 15 -13.35 2.53 12.27
C ARG A 15 -14.60 3.16 11.70
N THR A 16 -15.34 3.84 12.56
CA THR A 16 -16.52 4.60 12.18
C THR A 16 -16.15 5.81 11.32
N PHE A 17 -15.06 6.50 11.69
CA PHE A 17 -14.50 7.58 10.88
C PHE A 17 -14.09 7.08 9.48
N ASP A 18 -13.42 5.92 9.43
CA ASP A 18 -13.02 5.29 8.16
C ASP A 18 -14.22 4.92 7.30
N ALA A 19 -15.30 4.40 7.89
CA ALA A 19 -16.52 4.04 7.17
C ALA A 19 -17.20 5.27 6.52
N VAL A 20 -17.29 6.39 7.25
CA VAL A 20 -17.85 7.64 6.69
C VAL A 20 -17.01 8.10 5.49
N ASN A 21 -15.69 8.06 5.61
CA ASN A 21 -14.80 8.45 4.53
C ASN A 21 -14.96 7.55 3.29
N VAL A 22 -15.02 6.22 3.48
CA VAL A 22 -15.24 5.27 2.38
C VAL A 22 -16.57 5.50 1.67
N VAL A 23 -17.65 5.73 2.41
CA VAL A 23 -18.98 5.94 1.80
C VAL A 23 -18.99 7.19 0.93
N LEU A 24 -18.42 8.30 1.42
CA LEU A 24 -18.32 9.54 0.63
C LEU A 24 -17.37 9.37 -0.55
N SER A 25 -16.24 8.69 -0.36
CA SER A 25 -15.29 8.34 -1.43
C SER A 25 -15.93 7.45 -2.49
N ALA A 26 -16.82 6.53 -2.12
CA ALA A 26 -17.54 5.69 -3.06
C ALA A 26 -18.51 6.51 -3.91
N GLY A 27 -19.19 7.49 -3.31
CA GLY A 27 -19.99 8.48 -4.05
C GLY A 27 -19.16 9.25 -5.06
N LEU A 28 -17.99 9.74 -4.66
CA LEU A 28 -17.07 10.47 -5.55
C LEU A 28 -16.65 9.62 -6.76
N VAL A 29 -16.21 8.38 -6.55
CA VAL A 29 -15.79 7.49 -7.66
C VAL A 29 -16.98 7.08 -8.53
N LEU A 30 -18.13 6.76 -7.94
CA LEU A 30 -19.33 6.42 -8.69
C LEU A 30 -19.78 7.58 -9.58
N GLY A 31 -19.78 8.81 -9.06
CA GLY A 31 -20.07 10.02 -9.82
C GLY A 31 -19.14 10.16 -11.02
N ALA A 32 -17.83 9.91 -10.83
CA ALA A 32 -16.86 9.95 -11.92
C ALA A 32 -17.18 8.93 -13.03
N TYR A 33 -17.55 7.69 -12.70
CA TYR A 33 -17.97 6.69 -13.70
C TYR A 33 -19.30 7.04 -14.39
N ILE A 34 -20.23 7.70 -13.70
CA ILE A 34 -21.45 8.24 -14.31
C ILE A 34 -21.11 9.38 -15.28
N THR A 35 -20.15 10.24 -14.92
CA THR A 35 -19.62 11.26 -15.84
C THR A 35 -18.98 10.59 -17.05
N ALA A 36 -18.12 9.57 -16.87
CA ALA A 36 -17.52 8.83 -17.98
C ALA A 36 -18.57 8.22 -18.90
N TYR A 37 -19.61 7.58 -18.35
CA TYR A 37 -20.74 7.06 -19.12
C TYR A 37 -21.34 8.13 -20.05
N ALA A 38 -21.53 9.35 -19.54
CA ALA A 38 -22.08 10.44 -20.34
C ALA A 38 -21.24 10.82 -21.56
N TYR A 39 -19.92 10.63 -21.51
CA TYR A 39 -18.99 10.97 -22.59
C TYR A 39 -18.64 9.79 -23.51
N VAL A 40 -18.74 8.54 -23.03
CA VAL A 40 -18.28 7.37 -23.78
C VAL A 40 -19.41 6.48 -24.29
N HIS A 41 -20.63 6.60 -23.77
CA HIS A 41 -21.74 5.72 -24.16
C HIS A 41 -22.29 6.04 -25.56
N ILE A 42 -22.34 7.31 -25.93
CA ILE A 42 -22.82 7.76 -27.25
C ILE A 42 -21.63 8.24 -28.07
N PRO A 43 -21.30 7.59 -29.20
CA PRO A 43 -20.20 8.00 -30.05
C PRO A 43 -20.33 9.46 -30.51
N GLY A 44 -19.33 10.28 -30.23
CA GLY A 44 -19.28 11.69 -30.65
C GLY A 44 -20.31 12.61 -29.98
N GLY A 45 -21.02 12.14 -28.95
CA GLY A 45 -22.03 12.89 -28.21
C GLY A 45 -21.77 12.92 -26.72
N VAL A 46 -22.45 13.83 -26.02
CA VAL A 46 -22.45 13.90 -24.56
C VAL A 46 -23.88 13.83 -24.06
N GLU A 47 -24.19 12.85 -23.21
CA GLU A 47 -25.49 12.76 -22.58
C GLU A 47 -25.62 13.78 -21.44
N ALA A 48 -26.23 14.93 -21.73
CA ALA A 48 -26.30 16.06 -20.80
C ALA A 48 -26.86 15.71 -19.41
N LYS A 49 -27.89 14.84 -19.34
CA LYS A 49 -28.48 14.43 -18.06
C LYS A 49 -27.52 13.59 -17.22
N ALA A 50 -26.86 12.62 -17.83
CA ALA A 50 -25.89 11.77 -17.15
C ALA A 50 -24.64 12.57 -16.74
N SER A 51 -24.17 13.47 -17.61
CA SER A 51 -23.05 14.37 -17.32
C SER A 51 -23.35 15.25 -16.11
N GLN A 52 -24.51 15.93 -16.11
CA GLN A 52 -24.94 16.76 -14.99
C GLN A 52 -25.10 15.95 -13.70
N ALA A 53 -25.72 14.77 -13.75
CA ALA A 53 -25.87 13.90 -12.58
C ALA A 53 -24.51 13.44 -12.02
N GLY A 54 -23.58 13.05 -12.90
CA GLY A 54 -22.23 12.65 -12.52
C GLY A 54 -21.48 13.77 -11.81
N PHE A 55 -21.47 14.98 -12.38
CA PHE A 55 -20.86 16.16 -11.75
C PHE A 55 -21.46 16.49 -10.38
N ILE A 56 -22.79 16.53 -10.27
CA ILE A 56 -23.47 16.80 -8.99
C ILE A 56 -23.07 15.77 -7.92
N ILE A 57 -22.96 14.49 -8.30
CA ILE A 57 -22.55 13.43 -7.37
C ILE A 57 -21.09 13.61 -6.94
N VAL A 58 -20.17 13.87 -7.88
CA VAL A 58 -18.74 14.10 -7.58
C VAL A 58 -18.58 15.31 -6.65
N GLU A 59 -19.13 16.46 -7.04
CA GLU A 59 -19.03 17.70 -6.27
C GLU A 59 -19.69 17.57 -4.91
N GLY A 60 -20.89 16.98 -4.85
CA GLY A 60 -21.60 16.75 -3.59
C GLY A 60 -20.83 15.84 -2.63
N ALA A 61 -20.31 14.72 -3.14
CA ALA A 61 -19.53 13.78 -2.34
C ALA A 61 -18.21 14.40 -1.85
N TRP A 62 -17.48 15.10 -2.74
CA TRP A 62 -16.26 15.83 -2.41
C TRP A 62 -16.52 16.93 -1.37
N ALA A 63 -17.56 17.75 -1.55
CA ALA A 63 -17.89 18.84 -0.65
C ALA A 63 -18.26 18.32 0.74
N LEU A 64 -19.11 17.28 0.82
CA LEU A 64 -19.46 16.64 2.09
C LEU A 64 -18.24 16.05 2.79
N LEU A 65 -17.35 15.39 2.03
CA LEU A 65 -16.12 14.84 2.58
C LEU A 65 -15.17 15.92 3.10
N THR A 66 -15.02 17.00 2.35
CA THR A 66 -14.19 18.15 2.71
C THR A 66 -14.73 18.83 3.97
N VAL A 67 -16.04 19.08 4.06
CA VAL A 67 -16.69 19.66 5.24
C VAL A 67 -16.54 18.73 6.45
N PHE A 68 -16.68 17.42 6.26
CA PHE A 68 -16.49 16.44 7.33
C PHE A 68 -15.06 16.44 7.88
N LEU A 69 -14.05 16.38 7.01
CA LEU A 69 -12.64 16.39 7.38
C LEU A 69 -12.23 17.74 7.99
N PHE A 70 -12.65 18.85 7.39
CA PHE A 70 -12.36 20.19 7.90
C PHE A 70 -13.03 20.44 9.26
N GLY A 71 -14.30 20.03 9.43
CA GLY A 71 -15.03 20.16 10.67
C GLY A 71 -14.45 19.34 11.82
N THR A 72 -13.86 18.17 11.52
CA THR A 72 -13.17 17.33 12.51
C THR A 72 -11.77 17.87 12.82
N PHE A 73 -11.04 18.35 11.81
CA PHE A 73 -9.76 19.04 11.97
C PHE A 73 -9.90 20.30 12.84
N ALA A 74 -10.85 21.18 12.54
CA ALA A 74 -11.11 22.40 13.31
C ALA A 74 -11.50 22.11 14.76
N ARG A 75 -12.26 21.03 15.01
CA ARG A 75 -12.56 20.56 16.37
C ARG A 75 -11.30 20.06 17.08
N GLY A 76 -10.43 19.34 16.39
CA GLY A 76 -9.14 18.88 16.92
C GLY A 76 -8.24 20.04 17.35
N LEU A 77 -8.14 21.08 16.52
CA LEU A 77 -7.40 22.31 16.83
C LEU A 77 -8.00 23.06 18.03
N ARG A 78 -9.32 23.24 18.08
CA ARG A 78 -10.01 23.87 19.22
C ARG A 78 -9.84 23.11 20.54
N ALA A 79 -9.60 21.80 20.46
CA ALA A 79 -9.29 20.96 21.61
C ALA A 79 -7.80 21.02 22.02
N GLY A 80 -6.99 21.89 21.41
CA GLY A 80 -5.58 22.09 21.74
C GLY A 80 -4.62 21.06 21.13
N ARG A 81 -5.06 20.24 20.17
CA ARG A 81 -4.17 19.30 19.48
C ARG A 81 -3.32 20.05 18.45
N SER A 82 -2.07 19.62 18.28
CA SER A 82 -1.22 20.09 17.19
C SER A 82 -1.85 19.73 15.83
N TRP A 83 -1.60 20.56 14.81
CA TRP A 83 -2.21 20.40 13.49
C TRP A 83 -1.99 19.01 12.88
N ASN A 84 -0.80 18.43 13.06
CA ASN A 84 -0.44 17.08 12.63
C ASN A 84 -1.17 15.94 13.37
N ARG A 85 -1.85 16.23 14.48
CA ARG A 85 -2.64 15.29 15.30
C ARG A 85 -4.11 15.73 15.45
N ALA A 86 -4.52 16.75 14.69
CA ALA A 86 -5.87 17.28 14.73
C ALA A 86 -6.88 16.32 14.09
N LEU A 87 -6.42 15.49 13.14
CA LEU A 87 -7.17 14.39 12.54
C LEU A 87 -6.58 13.03 12.95
N PRO A 88 -7.34 11.93 12.80
CA PRO A 88 -6.79 10.59 12.95
C PRO A 88 -5.64 10.34 11.95
N ASP A 89 -4.71 9.47 12.32
CA ASP A 89 -3.50 9.20 11.55
C ASP A 89 -3.83 8.79 10.09
N GLY A 90 -3.19 9.46 9.14
CA GLY A 90 -3.38 9.24 7.70
C GLY A 90 -4.41 10.14 7.01
N TYR A 91 -5.22 10.89 7.77
CA TYR A 91 -6.28 11.75 7.20
C TYR A 91 -5.88 13.21 6.94
N VAL A 92 -4.75 13.67 7.48
CA VAL A 92 -4.21 15.00 7.12
C VAL A 92 -3.90 15.04 5.62
N ASP A 93 -3.30 13.97 5.09
CA ASP A 93 -3.01 13.83 3.66
C ASP A 93 -4.31 13.80 2.82
N THR A 94 -5.36 13.15 3.33
CA THR A 94 -6.69 13.11 2.70
C THR A 94 -7.35 14.49 2.67
N LEU A 95 -7.26 15.26 3.76
CA LEU A 95 -7.77 16.64 3.81
C LEU A 95 -7.01 17.54 2.82
N LEU A 96 -5.68 17.44 2.79
CA LEU A 96 -4.88 18.19 1.83
C LEU A 96 -5.26 17.84 0.38
N ALA A 97 -5.44 16.55 0.08
CA ALA A 97 -5.90 16.11 -1.22
C ALA A 97 -7.30 16.64 -1.58
N CYS A 98 -8.23 16.71 -0.62
CA CYS A 98 -9.53 17.36 -0.85
C CYS A 98 -9.40 18.84 -1.22
N LEU A 99 -8.49 19.57 -0.57
CA LEU A 99 -8.24 20.98 -0.89
C LEU A 99 -7.57 21.15 -2.26
N VAL A 100 -6.62 20.26 -2.59
CA VAL A 100 -5.97 20.24 -3.92
C VAL A 100 -6.99 19.92 -5.02
N PHE A 101 -7.88 18.96 -4.79
CA PHE A 101 -8.96 18.62 -5.72
C PHE A 101 -9.85 19.83 -6.00
N GLY A 102 -10.35 20.50 -4.96
CA GLY A 102 -11.18 21.71 -5.14
C GLY A 102 -10.44 22.88 -5.76
N GLY A 103 -9.15 23.04 -5.43
CA GLY A 103 -8.30 24.07 -6.03
C GLY A 103 -8.04 23.83 -7.51
N ALA A 104 -7.82 22.57 -7.91
CA ALA A 104 -7.67 22.18 -9.31
C ALA A 104 -8.97 22.39 -10.09
N TRP A 105 -10.11 22.02 -9.50
CA TRP A 105 -11.43 22.26 -10.10
C TRP A 105 -11.71 23.75 -10.33
N LEU A 106 -11.48 24.59 -9.32
CA LEU A 106 -11.61 26.05 -9.45
C LEU A 106 -10.65 26.62 -10.51
N LEU A 107 -9.43 26.08 -10.59
CA LEU A 107 -8.46 26.48 -11.60
C LEU A 107 -8.92 26.08 -13.01
N ASP A 108 -9.53 24.90 -13.15
CA ASP A 108 -10.07 24.43 -14.42
C ASP A 108 -11.22 25.31 -14.91
N ASP A 109 -12.22 25.52 -14.06
CA ASP A 109 -13.43 26.28 -14.39
C ASP A 109 -13.14 27.77 -14.63
N ALA A 110 -12.40 28.41 -13.72
CA ALA A 110 -12.20 29.86 -13.77
C ALA A 110 -11.07 30.31 -14.72
N PHE A 111 -10.08 29.45 -15.00
CA PHE A 111 -8.87 29.86 -15.73
C PHE A 111 -8.53 28.96 -16.91
N TRP A 112 -8.48 27.64 -16.73
CA TRP A 112 -8.00 26.74 -17.78
C TRP A 112 -9.00 26.59 -18.94
N SER A 113 -10.25 26.22 -18.65
CA SER A 113 -11.30 26.04 -19.65
C SER A 113 -11.56 27.31 -20.48
N PRO A 114 -11.63 28.51 -19.86
CA PRO A 114 -11.82 29.74 -20.62
C PRO A 114 -10.61 30.13 -21.48
N ALA A 115 -9.39 29.83 -21.01
CA ALA A 115 -8.16 30.17 -21.73
C ALA A 115 -7.82 29.19 -22.86
N PHE A 116 -8.20 27.91 -22.72
CA PHE A 116 -7.88 26.84 -23.65
C PHE A 116 -9.15 26.11 -24.11
N PRO A 117 -9.77 26.55 -25.22
CA PRO A 117 -10.96 25.91 -25.77
C PRO A 117 -10.73 24.43 -26.11
N ARG A 118 -11.67 23.58 -25.73
CA ARG A 118 -11.64 22.12 -25.94
C ARG A 118 -12.54 21.73 -27.12
N THR A 119 -12.30 20.57 -27.73
CA THR A 119 -13.12 20.08 -28.85
C THR A 119 -14.50 19.54 -28.44
N GLY A 120 -14.77 19.43 -27.13
CA GLY A 120 -16.08 19.05 -26.58
C GLY A 120 -16.28 17.53 -26.38
N VAL A 121 -15.46 16.70 -27.05
CA VAL A 121 -15.39 15.24 -26.87
C VAL A 121 -13.95 14.76 -27.10
N GLY A 122 -13.49 13.77 -26.32
CA GLY A 122 -12.19 13.13 -26.52
C GLY A 122 -11.22 13.21 -25.34
N LEU A 123 -9.98 12.77 -25.59
CA LEU A 123 -8.92 12.70 -24.57
C LEU A 123 -8.45 14.09 -24.10
N ASP A 124 -8.59 15.11 -24.93
CA ASP A 124 -8.25 16.50 -24.61
C ASP A 124 -9.07 17.05 -23.43
N ILE A 125 -10.28 16.54 -23.23
CA ILE A 125 -11.09 16.85 -22.05
C ILE A 125 -10.54 16.16 -20.81
N LEU A 126 -10.19 14.88 -20.91
CA LEU A 126 -9.76 14.10 -19.75
C LEU A 126 -8.33 14.44 -19.28
N PHE A 127 -7.44 14.78 -20.21
CA PHE A 127 -6.00 14.98 -19.95
C PHE A 127 -5.59 16.45 -19.79
N THR A 128 -6.50 17.34 -19.40
CA THR A 128 -6.10 18.69 -19.01
C THR A 128 -5.24 18.62 -17.73
N PRO A 129 -4.23 19.49 -17.56
CA PRO A 129 -3.41 19.50 -16.35
C PRO A 129 -4.24 19.61 -15.04
N PRO A 130 -5.30 20.43 -14.95
CA PRO A 130 -6.17 20.43 -13.78
C PRO A 130 -6.84 19.07 -13.52
N HIS A 131 -7.43 18.42 -14.53
CA HIS A 131 -8.03 17.10 -14.36
C HIS A 131 -7.01 16.03 -13.95
N LEU A 132 -5.76 16.09 -14.43
CA LEU A 132 -4.71 15.18 -13.97
C LEU A 132 -4.38 15.38 -12.48
N ILE A 133 -4.39 16.63 -12.00
CA ILE A 133 -4.24 16.95 -10.58
C ILE A 133 -5.46 16.43 -9.79
N GLU A 134 -6.68 16.59 -10.31
CA GLU A 134 -7.90 16.06 -9.69
C GLU A 134 -7.88 14.54 -9.59
N ILE A 135 -7.48 13.82 -10.65
CA ILE A 135 -7.36 12.36 -10.66
C ILE A 135 -6.33 11.90 -9.61
N ALA A 136 -5.17 12.55 -9.57
CA ALA A 136 -4.14 12.24 -8.57
C ALA A 136 -4.62 12.52 -7.14
N ALA A 137 -5.30 13.66 -6.92
CA ALA A 137 -5.88 14.01 -5.64
C ALA A 137 -6.97 13.03 -5.24
N ALA A 138 -7.87 12.64 -6.15
CA ALA A 138 -8.91 11.64 -5.93
C ALA A 138 -8.31 10.29 -5.51
N ALA A 139 -7.22 9.83 -6.16
CA ALA A 139 -6.51 8.62 -5.75
C ALA A 139 -6.00 8.71 -4.30
N VAL A 140 -5.47 9.87 -3.88
CA VAL A 140 -5.05 10.10 -2.48
C VAL A 140 -6.24 10.18 -1.53
N ILE A 141 -7.37 10.75 -1.95
CA ILE A 141 -8.59 10.83 -1.15
C ILE A 141 -9.11 9.42 -0.84
N VAL A 142 -9.39 8.63 -1.87
CA VAL A 142 -10.06 7.33 -1.75
C VAL A 142 -9.20 6.27 -1.05
N SER A 143 -7.87 6.44 -1.05
CA SER A 143 -6.92 5.58 -0.35
C SER A 143 -6.66 5.98 1.10
N GLY A 144 -7.33 7.02 1.63
CA GLY A 144 -7.21 7.47 3.02
C GLY A 144 -7.41 6.34 4.04
N PRO A 145 -8.54 5.62 4.02
CA PRO A 145 -8.80 4.50 4.93
C PRO A 145 -7.78 3.35 4.80
N LEU A 146 -7.34 3.04 3.57
CA LEU A 146 -6.27 2.06 3.32
C LEU A 146 -4.94 2.47 3.98
N ARG A 147 -4.53 3.73 3.81
CA ARG A 147 -3.32 4.28 4.47
C ARG A 147 -3.45 4.31 5.98
N ALA A 148 -4.63 4.67 6.49
CA ALA A 148 -4.90 4.72 7.92
C ALA A 148 -4.80 3.32 8.55
N ALA A 149 -5.38 2.29 7.92
CA ALA A 149 -5.27 0.91 8.37
C ALA A 149 -3.81 0.41 8.37
N ALA A 150 -3.04 0.74 7.32
CA ALA A 150 -1.62 0.41 7.24
C ALA A 150 -0.80 1.08 8.34
N ARG A 151 -1.01 2.38 8.59
CA ARG A 151 -0.30 3.13 9.66
C ARG A 151 -0.65 2.64 11.07
N ARG A 152 -1.86 2.12 11.27
CA ARG A 152 -2.28 1.49 12.53
C ARG A 152 -1.70 0.09 12.74
N GLY A 153 -0.99 -0.47 11.75
CA GLY A 153 -0.44 -1.82 11.83
C GLY A 153 -1.52 -2.91 11.83
N GLU A 154 -2.67 -2.67 11.17
CA GLU A 154 -3.72 -3.68 11.08
C GLU A 154 -3.23 -4.89 10.27
N SER A 155 -3.17 -6.06 10.91
CA SER A 155 -2.66 -7.26 10.27
C SER A 155 -3.63 -7.91 9.29
N VAL A 156 -4.93 -7.59 9.37
CA VAL A 156 -5.99 -8.16 8.53
C VAL A 156 -6.80 -7.04 7.89
N ALA A 157 -6.97 -7.09 6.58
CA ALA A 157 -7.75 -6.10 5.85
C ALA A 157 -9.25 -6.24 6.21
N GLY A 158 -9.82 -5.21 6.83
CA GLY A 158 -11.26 -5.10 7.07
C GLY A 158 -12.02 -4.70 5.79
N LEU A 159 -13.36 -4.82 5.81
CA LEU A 159 -14.21 -4.47 4.66
C LEU A 159 -14.03 -3.01 4.21
N VAL A 160 -13.84 -2.09 5.15
CA VAL A 160 -13.60 -0.66 4.87
C VAL A 160 -12.27 -0.47 4.13
N THR A 161 -11.21 -1.13 4.59
CA THR A 161 -9.88 -1.16 3.94
C THR A 161 -9.95 -1.75 2.54
N LEU A 162 -10.66 -2.88 2.37
CA LEU A 162 -10.85 -3.51 1.06
C LEU A 162 -11.67 -2.63 0.11
N THR A 163 -12.70 -1.95 0.62
CA THR A 163 -13.49 -1.02 -0.20
C THR A 163 -12.64 0.18 -0.62
N SER A 164 -11.84 0.75 0.29
CA SER A 164 -10.88 1.81 -0.05
C SER A 164 -9.85 1.36 -1.09
N ALA A 165 -9.34 0.12 -1.00
CA ALA A 165 -8.47 -0.45 -2.02
C ALA A 165 -9.16 -0.65 -3.38
N ALA A 166 -10.42 -1.08 -3.39
CA ALA A 166 -11.23 -1.19 -4.60
C ALA A 166 -11.52 0.17 -5.24
N LEU A 167 -11.78 1.20 -4.42
CA LEU A 167 -11.96 2.57 -4.90
C LEU A 167 -10.66 3.15 -5.46
N LEU A 168 -9.51 2.86 -4.83
CA LEU A 168 -8.20 3.24 -5.38
C LEU A 168 -7.93 2.55 -6.72
N LEU A 169 -8.16 1.24 -6.80
CA LEU A 169 -8.09 0.50 -8.07
C LEU A 169 -9.02 1.14 -9.11
N SER A 170 -10.23 1.54 -8.70
CA SER A 170 -11.21 2.18 -9.57
C SER A 170 -10.81 3.59 -10.02
N ALA A 171 -10.10 4.35 -9.20
CA ALA A 171 -9.51 5.63 -9.61
C ALA A 171 -8.41 5.42 -10.66
N VAL A 172 -7.57 4.38 -10.50
CA VAL A 172 -6.55 4.02 -11.49
C VAL A 172 -7.20 3.57 -12.80
N THR A 173 -8.20 2.69 -12.76
CA THR A 173 -8.88 2.23 -13.98
C THR A 173 -9.72 3.32 -14.65
N PHE A 174 -10.16 4.34 -13.89
CA PHE A 174 -10.79 5.53 -14.44
C PHE A 174 -9.78 6.41 -15.17
N ALA A 175 -8.59 6.62 -14.58
CA ALA A 175 -7.52 7.38 -15.21
C ALA A 175 -7.05 6.71 -16.53
N THR A 176 -7.10 5.38 -16.59
CA THR A 176 -6.74 4.59 -17.78
C THR A 176 -7.96 4.08 -18.55
N GLN A 177 -9.13 4.74 -18.42
CA GLN A 177 -10.39 4.22 -18.99
C GLN A 177 -10.36 4.06 -20.52
N PHE A 178 -9.60 4.91 -21.22
CA PHE A 178 -9.43 4.90 -22.68
C PHE A 178 -8.68 3.67 -23.22
N ILE A 179 -8.09 2.88 -22.33
CA ILE A 179 -7.37 1.64 -22.67
C ILE A 179 -7.89 0.48 -21.82
N ASN A 180 -9.16 0.52 -21.41
CA ASN A 180 -9.76 -0.50 -20.55
C ASN A 180 -10.57 -1.53 -21.37
N PRO A 181 -10.21 -2.82 -21.34
CA PRO A 181 -10.88 -3.85 -22.13
C PRO A 181 -12.33 -4.13 -21.69
N LEU A 182 -12.72 -3.73 -20.49
CA LEU A 182 -14.12 -3.83 -20.02
C LEU A 182 -15.00 -2.70 -20.56
N ILE A 183 -14.39 -1.60 -21.00
CA ILE A 183 -15.09 -0.48 -21.65
C ILE A 183 -15.12 -0.75 -23.15
N ASP A 184 -13.95 -0.93 -23.77
CA ASP A 184 -13.81 -1.12 -25.21
C ASP A 184 -13.31 -2.54 -25.52
N PRO A 185 -14.23 -3.49 -25.79
CA PRO A 185 -13.89 -4.88 -26.01
C PRO A 185 -13.43 -5.13 -27.45
N TRP A 186 -12.25 -4.61 -27.79
CA TRP A 186 -11.61 -4.71 -29.12
C TRP A 186 -11.70 -6.10 -29.78
N PRO A 187 -11.49 -7.24 -29.09
CA PRO A 187 -11.56 -8.55 -29.74
C PRO A 187 -12.98 -9.02 -30.09
N ALA A 188 -14.04 -8.34 -29.64
CA ALA A 188 -15.43 -8.78 -29.84
C ALA A 188 -15.93 -8.51 -31.26
N GLY A 189 -16.57 -9.51 -31.88
CA GLY A 189 -17.06 -9.39 -33.26
C GLY A 189 -18.24 -8.43 -33.45
N ASP A 190 -18.94 -8.08 -32.37
CA ASP A 190 -20.02 -7.09 -32.35
C ASP A 190 -19.55 -5.68 -31.91
N TYR A 191 -18.24 -5.45 -31.79
CA TYR A 191 -17.73 -4.17 -31.33
C TYR A 191 -18.00 -3.04 -32.35
N GLU A 192 -18.66 -1.98 -31.89
CA GLU A 192 -19.22 -0.90 -32.72
C GLU A 192 -18.19 -0.13 -33.56
N PHE A 193 -16.93 -0.10 -33.12
CA PHE A 193 -15.84 0.64 -33.77
C PHE A 193 -14.91 -0.23 -34.62
N LEU A 194 -15.17 -1.55 -34.71
CA LEU A 194 -14.29 -2.50 -35.40
C LEU A 194 -14.08 -2.13 -36.89
N SER A 195 -15.11 -1.60 -37.55
CA SER A 195 -15.07 -1.22 -38.97
C SER A 195 -14.51 0.17 -39.26
N GLN A 196 -14.25 0.98 -38.22
CA GLN A 196 -13.86 2.39 -38.35
C GLN A 196 -12.35 2.59 -38.30
N VAL A 197 -11.59 1.58 -37.88
CA VAL A 197 -10.14 1.63 -37.72
C VAL A 197 -9.46 0.56 -38.58
N LEU A 198 -8.17 0.79 -38.87
CA LEU A 198 -7.36 -0.22 -39.55
C LEU A 198 -7.20 -1.46 -38.64
N PRO A 199 -7.27 -2.69 -39.18
CA PRO A 199 -7.23 -3.91 -38.37
C PRO A 199 -6.04 -4.01 -37.41
N TRP A 200 -4.85 -3.60 -37.84
CA TRP A 200 -3.65 -3.65 -36.99
C TRP A 200 -3.69 -2.65 -35.82
N VAL A 201 -4.45 -1.56 -35.93
CA VAL A 201 -4.62 -0.57 -34.85
C VAL A 201 -5.52 -1.14 -33.77
N ASP A 202 -6.63 -1.76 -34.16
CA ASP A 202 -7.55 -2.48 -33.27
C ASP A 202 -6.80 -3.57 -32.48
N GLU A 203 -6.08 -4.45 -33.17
CA GLU A 203 -5.29 -5.51 -32.52
C GLU A 203 -4.28 -4.93 -31.51
N ASN A 204 -3.56 -3.87 -31.87
CA ASN A 204 -2.60 -3.22 -30.98
C ASN A 204 -3.27 -2.59 -29.75
N MET A 205 -4.39 -1.89 -29.94
CA MET A 205 -5.13 -1.26 -28.83
C MET A 205 -5.73 -2.32 -27.89
N GLY A 206 -6.31 -3.37 -28.45
CA GLY A 206 -6.86 -4.47 -27.66
C GLY A 206 -5.78 -5.20 -26.85
N VAL A 207 -4.63 -5.50 -27.45
CA VAL A 207 -3.53 -6.16 -26.72
C VAL A 207 -2.99 -5.24 -25.63
N ALA A 208 -2.78 -3.96 -25.93
CA ALA A 208 -2.31 -2.98 -24.96
C ALA A 208 -3.30 -2.82 -23.79
N ALA A 209 -4.61 -2.82 -24.06
CA ALA A 209 -5.66 -2.76 -23.05
C ALA A 209 -5.67 -3.97 -22.12
N ILE A 210 -5.58 -5.18 -22.68
CA ILE A 210 -5.50 -6.42 -21.88
C ILE A 210 -4.25 -6.41 -21.00
N LEU A 211 -3.08 -6.05 -21.56
CA LEU A 211 -1.82 -5.99 -20.82
C LEU A 211 -1.85 -4.94 -19.70
N ALA A 212 -2.35 -3.74 -19.99
CA ALA A 212 -2.45 -2.66 -19.02
C ALA A 212 -3.34 -3.06 -17.83
N MET A 213 -4.54 -3.59 -18.11
CA MET A 213 -5.47 -4.02 -17.07
C MET A 213 -4.90 -5.20 -16.26
N ALA A 214 -4.30 -6.19 -16.93
CA ALA A 214 -3.64 -7.31 -16.27
C ALA A 214 -2.53 -6.85 -15.30
N GLY A 215 -1.73 -5.86 -15.72
CA GLY A 215 -0.70 -5.23 -14.88
C GLY A 215 -1.29 -4.48 -13.67
N ILE A 216 -2.33 -3.68 -13.88
CA ILE A 216 -2.99 -2.91 -12.81
C ILE A 216 -3.59 -3.86 -11.74
N LEU A 217 -4.28 -4.93 -12.17
CA LEU A 217 -4.84 -5.93 -11.25
C LEU A 217 -3.75 -6.69 -10.49
N ALA A 218 -2.70 -7.13 -11.19
CA ALA A 218 -1.58 -7.82 -10.57
C ALA A 218 -0.84 -6.92 -9.55
N GLY A 219 -0.66 -5.63 -9.85
CA GLY A 219 -0.02 -4.67 -8.96
C GLY A 219 -0.85 -4.42 -7.70
N THR A 220 -2.17 -4.30 -7.86
CA THR A 220 -3.12 -4.14 -6.75
C THR A 220 -3.14 -5.38 -5.85
N GLY A 221 -3.22 -6.57 -6.46
CA GLY A 221 -3.19 -7.83 -5.71
C GLY A 221 -1.88 -8.00 -4.93
N LEU A 222 -0.75 -7.60 -5.52
CA LEU A 222 0.54 -7.62 -4.84
C LEU A 222 0.60 -6.64 -3.66
N LEU A 223 0.16 -5.39 -3.86
CA LEU A 223 0.14 -4.36 -2.82
C LEU A 223 -0.67 -4.84 -1.61
N LEU A 224 -1.88 -5.36 -1.85
CA LEU A 224 -2.74 -5.89 -0.80
C LEU A 224 -2.13 -7.10 -0.10
N ASN A 225 -1.56 -8.05 -0.84
CA ASN A 225 -0.92 -9.24 -0.28
C ASN A 225 0.38 -8.92 0.48
N SER A 226 1.06 -7.81 0.14
CA SER A 226 2.25 -7.35 0.87
C SER A 226 1.93 -6.59 2.15
N GLY A 227 0.80 -5.88 2.19
CA GLY A 227 0.43 -5.02 3.31
C GLY A 227 -0.42 -5.71 4.37
N PHE A 228 -1.21 -6.73 4.01
CA PHE A 228 -2.22 -7.31 4.89
C PHE A 228 -2.33 -8.83 4.75
N LYS A 229 -2.74 -9.52 5.82
CA LYS A 229 -3.23 -10.90 5.75
C LYS A 229 -4.63 -10.88 5.13
N LEU A 230 -4.71 -11.38 3.91
CA LEU A 230 -5.96 -11.45 3.14
C LEU A 230 -6.84 -12.60 3.61
N ARG A 231 -8.12 -12.31 3.84
CA ARG A 231 -9.16 -13.33 4.06
C ARG A 231 -9.60 -13.91 2.71
N PRO A 232 -10.05 -15.17 2.66
CA PRO A 232 -10.67 -15.71 1.45
C PRO A 232 -11.79 -14.78 0.96
N GLY A 233 -11.77 -14.44 -0.33
CA GLY A 233 -12.73 -13.53 -0.95
C GLY A 233 -12.30 -12.05 -1.00
N SER A 234 -11.14 -11.68 -0.46
CA SER A 234 -10.70 -10.28 -0.43
C SER A 234 -10.41 -9.73 -1.82
N LEU A 235 -9.66 -10.48 -2.65
CA LEU A 235 -9.33 -10.06 -4.02
C LEU A 235 -10.56 -10.16 -4.93
N THR A 236 -11.40 -11.18 -4.73
CA THR A 236 -12.71 -11.29 -5.38
C THR A 236 -13.54 -10.06 -5.13
N TYR A 237 -13.68 -9.61 -3.88
CA TYR A 237 -14.43 -8.41 -3.55
C TYR A 237 -13.86 -7.16 -4.23
N VAL A 238 -12.54 -6.95 -4.13
CA VAL A 238 -11.86 -5.76 -4.69
C VAL A 238 -12.02 -5.70 -6.20
N PHE A 239 -11.76 -6.81 -6.91
CA PHE A 239 -11.85 -6.88 -8.36
C PHE A 239 -13.29 -6.80 -8.85
N THR A 240 -14.25 -7.42 -8.15
CA THR A 240 -15.66 -7.36 -8.53
C THR A 240 -16.22 -5.95 -8.38
N LEU A 241 -15.92 -5.27 -7.27
CA LEU A 241 -16.38 -3.89 -7.06
C LEU A 241 -15.77 -2.94 -8.10
N ASN A 242 -14.50 -3.11 -8.46
CA ASN A 242 -13.89 -2.37 -9.56
C ASN A 242 -14.57 -2.67 -10.91
N GLY A 243 -14.77 -3.95 -11.24
CA GLY A 243 -15.43 -4.36 -12.48
C GLY A 243 -16.86 -3.81 -12.59
N LEU A 244 -17.60 -3.78 -11.49
CA LEU A 244 -18.94 -3.18 -11.44
C LEU A 244 -18.90 -1.70 -11.80
N LEU A 245 -17.97 -0.93 -11.23
CA LEU A 245 -17.84 0.50 -11.52
C LEU A 245 -17.40 0.74 -12.97
N VAL A 246 -16.40 0.01 -13.46
CA VAL A 246 -15.88 0.15 -14.83
C VAL A 246 -16.95 -0.15 -15.88
N THR A 247 -17.75 -1.20 -15.66
CA THR A 247 -18.79 -1.60 -16.63
C THR A 247 -19.96 -0.62 -16.71
N VAL A 248 -20.12 0.30 -15.75
CA VAL A 248 -21.11 1.41 -15.85
C VAL A 248 -20.85 2.28 -17.08
N SER A 249 -19.58 2.50 -17.47
CA SER A 249 -19.22 3.43 -18.56
C SER A 249 -19.86 3.10 -19.91
N LYS A 250 -20.01 1.82 -20.25
CA LYS A 250 -20.67 1.37 -21.50
C LYS A 250 -21.74 0.31 -21.29
N LEU A 251 -22.13 0.05 -20.04
CA LEU A 251 -23.14 -0.95 -19.65
C LEU A 251 -22.78 -2.38 -20.08
N HIS A 252 -21.49 -2.70 -20.22
CA HIS A 252 -20.99 -4.04 -20.55
C HIS A 252 -20.99 -4.98 -19.32
N PHE A 253 -22.11 -5.06 -18.60
CA PHE A 253 -22.23 -5.89 -17.39
C PHE A 253 -21.99 -7.38 -17.65
N LYS A 254 -22.12 -7.83 -18.90
CA LYS A 254 -21.74 -9.17 -19.36
C LYS A 254 -20.27 -9.52 -19.04
N LEU A 255 -19.39 -8.54 -18.86
CA LEU A 255 -17.97 -8.75 -18.56
C LEU A 255 -17.64 -8.79 -17.05
N ILE A 256 -18.61 -8.58 -16.15
CA ILE A 256 -18.40 -8.72 -14.70
C ILE A 256 -17.84 -10.11 -14.30
N PRO A 257 -18.30 -11.24 -14.87
CA PRO A 257 -17.77 -12.56 -14.55
C PRO A 257 -16.26 -12.69 -14.70
N VAL A 258 -15.65 -11.95 -15.65
CA VAL A 258 -14.18 -11.90 -15.85
C VAL A 258 -13.47 -11.48 -14.56
N MET A 259 -13.97 -10.44 -13.91
CA MET A 259 -13.38 -9.89 -12.68
C MET A 259 -13.63 -10.80 -11.47
N ILE A 260 -14.80 -11.42 -11.40
CA ILE A 260 -15.15 -12.40 -10.37
C ILE A 260 -14.22 -13.61 -10.46
N VAL A 261 -14.09 -14.23 -11.65
CA VAL A 261 -13.24 -15.41 -11.88
C VAL A 261 -11.78 -15.09 -11.56
N THR A 262 -11.29 -13.94 -12.04
CA THR A 262 -9.92 -13.48 -11.73
C THR A 262 -9.68 -13.39 -10.23
N GLY A 263 -10.62 -12.80 -9.50
CA GLY A 263 -10.53 -12.67 -8.05
C GLY A 263 -10.60 -14.00 -7.30
N ILE A 264 -11.50 -14.90 -7.71
CA ILE A 264 -11.64 -16.23 -7.10
C ILE A 264 -10.34 -17.03 -7.23
N VAL A 265 -9.76 -17.06 -8.43
CA VAL A 265 -8.49 -17.77 -8.67
C VAL A 265 -7.35 -17.12 -7.90
N ALA A 266 -7.33 -15.78 -7.80
CA ALA A 266 -6.32 -15.07 -7.01
C ALA A 266 -6.44 -15.40 -5.50
N ASP A 267 -7.65 -15.37 -4.94
CA ASP A 267 -7.89 -15.75 -3.54
C ASP A 267 -7.56 -17.22 -3.28
N ALA A 268 -7.91 -18.12 -4.21
CA ALA A 268 -7.54 -19.53 -4.13
C ALA A 268 -6.03 -19.74 -4.13
N TRP A 269 -5.30 -18.97 -4.95
CA TRP A 269 -3.84 -19.01 -5.01
C TRP A 269 -3.19 -18.49 -3.73
N VAL A 270 -3.69 -17.39 -3.17
CA VAL A 270 -3.24 -16.85 -1.88
C VAL A 270 -3.47 -17.89 -0.77
N ALA A 271 -4.67 -18.48 -0.71
CA ALA A 271 -5.00 -19.51 0.28
C ALA A 271 -4.16 -20.79 0.13
N TRP A 272 -3.88 -21.20 -1.11
CA TRP A 272 -3.02 -22.35 -1.40
C TRP A 272 -1.56 -22.09 -1.00
N ARG A 273 -1.03 -20.90 -1.29
CA ARG A 273 0.34 -20.51 -0.93
C ARG A 273 0.56 -20.28 0.55
N ALA A 274 -0.46 -19.82 1.29
CA ALA A 274 -0.36 -19.69 2.74
C ALA A 274 0.05 -21.01 3.42
N ARG A 275 -0.16 -22.17 2.76
CA ARG A 275 0.24 -23.50 3.24
C ARG A 275 1.68 -23.90 2.92
N ARG A 276 2.41 -23.16 2.07
CA ARG A 276 3.79 -23.48 1.64
C ARG A 276 4.72 -22.30 1.92
N PRO A 277 5.58 -22.35 2.96
CA PRO A 277 6.52 -21.27 3.25
C PRO A 277 7.58 -21.13 2.14
N GLY A 278 7.76 -19.90 1.68
CA GLY A 278 8.57 -19.54 0.51
C GLY A 278 7.75 -18.65 -0.41
N GLN A 279 7.95 -17.33 -0.35
CA GLN A 279 7.08 -16.35 -1.01
C GLN A 279 7.58 -16.00 -2.42
N PRO A 280 7.02 -16.50 -3.55
CA PRO A 280 7.26 -15.90 -4.85
C PRO A 280 6.10 -14.97 -5.23
N THR A 281 6.23 -13.69 -4.89
CA THR A 281 5.37 -12.57 -5.35
C THR A 281 5.09 -12.60 -6.85
N ALA A 282 6.10 -12.98 -7.64
CA ALA A 282 6.02 -13.16 -9.10
C ALA A 282 4.86 -14.04 -9.57
N SER A 283 4.63 -15.14 -8.86
CA SER A 283 3.62 -16.11 -9.27
C SER A 283 2.18 -15.68 -8.94
N LEU A 284 1.96 -14.83 -7.94
CA LEU A 284 0.64 -14.26 -7.68
C LEU A 284 0.26 -13.31 -8.81
N CYS A 285 1.17 -12.41 -9.16
CA CYS A 285 1.00 -11.49 -10.28
C CYS A 285 0.77 -12.22 -11.61
N ALA A 286 1.53 -13.29 -11.87
CA ALA A 286 1.34 -14.13 -13.05
C ALA A 286 -0.05 -14.78 -13.10
N VAL A 287 -0.53 -15.31 -11.97
CA VAL A 287 -1.86 -15.94 -11.88
C VAL A 287 -2.97 -14.92 -12.06
N ILE A 288 -2.88 -13.74 -11.45
CA ILE A 288 -3.87 -12.68 -11.62
C ILE A 288 -3.92 -12.26 -13.10
N ALA A 289 -2.77 -11.89 -13.67
CA ALA A 289 -2.68 -11.41 -15.05
C ALA A 289 -3.11 -12.46 -16.08
N GLY A 290 -2.66 -13.70 -15.90
CA GLY A 290 -3.01 -14.81 -16.78
C GLY A 290 -4.48 -15.19 -16.67
N THR A 291 -5.03 -15.27 -15.46
CA THR A 291 -6.46 -15.58 -15.27
C THR A 291 -7.34 -14.50 -15.84
N PHE A 292 -6.99 -13.22 -15.64
CA PHE A 292 -7.72 -12.11 -16.25
C PHE A 292 -7.78 -12.23 -17.76
N ALA A 293 -6.63 -12.40 -18.42
CA ALA A 293 -6.57 -12.53 -19.87
C ALA A 293 -7.33 -13.76 -20.38
N VAL A 294 -7.20 -14.92 -19.71
CA VAL A 294 -7.93 -16.15 -20.07
C VAL A 294 -9.44 -15.95 -19.90
N ALA A 295 -9.88 -15.45 -18.74
CA ALA A 295 -11.30 -15.26 -18.45
C ALA A 295 -11.93 -14.23 -19.39
N TYR A 296 -11.23 -13.14 -19.67
CA TYR A 296 -11.66 -12.12 -20.62
C TYR A 296 -11.82 -12.71 -22.02
N MET A 297 -10.77 -13.35 -22.54
CA MET A 297 -10.79 -13.91 -23.88
C MET A 297 -11.79 -15.07 -24.03
N LEU A 298 -12.00 -15.85 -22.98
CA LEU A 298 -13.03 -16.89 -22.95
C LEU A 298 -14.44 -16.27 -22.98
N GLU A 299 -14.70 -15.26 -22.15
CA GLU A 299 -15.99 -14.56 -22.13
C GLU A 299 -16.32 -13.99 -23.52
N ILE A 300 -15.38 -13.29 -24.16
CA ILE A 300 -15.57 -12.74 -25.51
C ILE A 300 -15.86 -13.85 -26.53
N THR A 301 -15.13 -14.96 -26.49
CA THR A 301 -15.37 -16.09 -27.41
C THR A 301 -16.72 -16.78 -27.19
N LEU A 302 -17.24 -16.79 -25.96
CA LEU A 302 -18.53 -17.40 -25.62
C LEU A 302 -19.74 -16.52 -25.96
N LEU A 303 -19.53 -15.23 -26.18
CA LEU A 303 -20.59 -14.33 -26.63
C LEU A 303 -21.06 -14.70 -28.04
N PRO A 304 -22.33 -14.43 -28.41
CA PRO A 304 -22.88 -14.82 -29.71
C PRO A 304 -22.10 -14.31 -30.92
N ALA A 305 -21.48 -13.13 -30.81
CA ALA A 305 -20.67 -12.53 -31.86
C ALA A 305 -19.24 -13.11 -31.95
N GLY A 306 -18.80 -13.80 -30.89
CA GLY A 306 -17.48 -14.40 -30.78
C GLY A 306 -16.33 -13.39 -30.81
N SER A 307 -15.12 -13.94 -30.92
CA SER A 307 -13.87 -13.17 -31.08
C SER A 307 -13.49 -13.07 -32.55
N VAL A 308 -13.14 -11.88 -33.03
CA VAL A 308 -12.57 -11.67 -34.38
C VAL A 308 -11.08 -11.99 -34.45
N TRP A 309 -10.42 -12.09 -33.30
CA TRP A 309 -9.00 -12.41 -33.26
C TRP A 309 -8.72 -13.88 -33.57
N HIS A 310 -7.68 -14.10 -34.37
CA HIS A 310 -7.17 -15.42 -34.70
C HIS A 310 -6.49 -16.08 -33.49
N ALA A 311 -6.46 -17.42 -33.49
CA ALA A 311 -5.89 -18.22 -32.40
C ALA A 311 -4.45 -17.82 -31.98
N PRO A 312 -3.52 -17.44 -32.89
CA PRO A 312 -2.19 -17.02 -32.49
C PRO A 312 -2.18 -15.74 -31.64
N LEU A 313 -2.98 -14.74 -32.00
CA LEU A 313 -3.08 -13.47 -31.26
C LEU A 313 -3.78 -13.69 -29.91
N TRP A 314 -4.86 -14.49 -29.92
CA TRP A 314 -5.58 -14.93 -28.71
C TRP A 314 -4.65 -15.57 -27.68
N ALA A 315 -3.87 -16.57 -28.09
CA ALA A 315 -2.91 -17.25 -27.22
C ALA A 315 -1.74 -16.34 -26.83
N GLY A 316 -1.25 -15.53 -27.78
CA GLY A 316 -0.17 -14.57 -27.57
C GLY A 316 -0.49 -13.54 -26.48
N ALA A 317 -1.70 -12.97 -26.50
CA ALA A 317 -2.14 -11.99 -25.50
C ALA A 317 -2.20 -12.58 -24.08
N ILE A 318 -2.66 -13.83 -23.94
CA ILE A 318 -2.70 -14.54 -22.66
C ILE A 318 -1.29 -14.81 -22.12
N ILE A 319 -0.40 -15.32 -22.98
CA ILE A 319 0.99 -15.61 -22.60
C ILE A 319 1.69 -14.31 -22.23
N ALA A 320 1.55 -13.26 -23.04
CA ALA A 320 2.15 -11.95 -22.80
C ALA A 320 1.67 -11.34 -21.47
N SER A 321 0.36 -11.41 -21.18
CA SER A 321 -0.20 -10.92 -19.90
C SER A 321 0.37 -11.70 -18.71
N THR A 322 0.43 -13.02 -18.82
CA THR A 322 1.01 -13.89 -17.78
C THR A 322 2.49 -13.57 -17.54
N MET A 323 3.26 -13.41 -18.61
CA MET A 323 4.68 -13.04 -18.57
C MET A 323 4.88 -11.64 -17.97
N LEU A 324 4.07 -10.67 -18.36
CA LEU A 324 4.11 -9.31 -17.82
C LEU A 324 3.86 -9.31 -16.30
N GLY A 325 2.78 -9.99 -15.86
CA GLY A 325 2.49 -10.15 -14.43
C GLY A 325 3.65 -10.81 -13.68
N TRP A 326 4.22 -11.87 -14.24
CA TRP A 326 5.38 -12.55 -13.66
C TRP A 326 6.63 -11.64 -13.56
N LEU A 327 6.96 -10.92 -14.63
CA LEU A 327 8.09 -9.99 -14.69
C LEU A 327 7.92 -8.87 -13.68
N MET A 328 6.72 -8.28 -13.61
CA MET A 328 6.40 -7.22 -12.67
C MET A 328 6.55 -7.69 -11.22
N GLY A 329 6.04 -8.88 -10.89
CA GLY A 329 6.20 -9.43 -9.54
C GLY A 329 7.65 -9.82 -9.19
N ARG A 330 8.52 -10.05 -10.18
CA ARG A 330 9.99 -10.17 -9.97
C ARG A 330 10.65 -8.80 -9.81
N LEU A 331 10.32 -7.83 -10.65
CA LEU A 331 10.89 -6.49 -10.64
C LEU A 331 10.58 -5.77 -9.33
N LEU A 332 9.32 -5.82 -8.89
CA LEU A 332 8.90 -5.23 -7.62
C LEU A 332 9.58 -5.91 -6.44
N ARG A 333 9.94 -7.19 -6.55
CA ARG A 333 10.73 -7.87 -5.52
C ARG A 333 12.19 -7.40 -5.50
N SER A 334 12.81 -7.17 -6.66
CA SER A 334 14.18 -6.64 -6.74
C SER A 334 14.27 -5.16 -6.38
N GLY A 335 13.18 -4.41 -6.58
CA GLY A 335 13.13 -2.97 -6.42
C GLY A 335 12.57 -2.48 -5.10
N VAL A 336 11.94 -3.32 -4.28
CA VAL A 336 11.60 -2.99 -2.88
C VAL A 336 12.90 -3.09 -2.07
N PRO A 337 13.53 -1.96 -1.69
CA PRO A 337 14.61 -2.01 -0.71
C PRO A 337 14.01 -2.54 0.59
N SER A 338 14.86 -3.05 1.46
CA SER A 338 14.57 -3.71 2.73
C SER A 338 13.70 -2.91 3.74
N ILE A 339 13.16 -1.77 3.34
CA ILE A 339 12.31 -0.82 4.07
C ILE A 339 10.89 -1.39 4.29
N LEU A 340 10.34 -2.20 3.37
CA LEU A 340 9.04 -2.89 3.57
C LEU A 340 9.18 -4.33 4.10
N THR A 341 10.37 -4.92 4.08
CA THR A 341 10.60 -6.23 4.72
C THR A 341 10.60 -6.13 6.25
N LEU A 342 10.83 -4.95 6.82
CA LEU A 342 10.68 -4.71 8.26
C LEU A 342 9.23 -4.91 8.74
N THR A 343 8.23 -4.71 7.89
CA THR A 343 6.82 -4.99 8.24
C THR A 343 6.41 -6.46 8.10
N SER A 344 7.09 -7.25 7.27
CA SER A 344 6.75 -8.67 7.09
C SER A 344 7.38 -9.58 8.14
N GLU A 345 8.51 -9.20 8.75
CA GLU A 345 9.06 -9.92 9.90
C GLU A 345 8.21 -9.69 11.17
N LEU A 346 7.41 -8.63 11.22
CA LEU A 346 6.44 -8.36 12.30
C LEU A 346 5.10 -9.13 12.19
N ALA A 347 4.91 -9.95 11.14
CA ALA A 347 3.63 -10.64 10.88
C ALA A 347 3.53 -12.04 11.52
N VAL A 348 4.61 -12.56 12.10
CA VAL A 348 4.51 -13.51 13.21
C VAL A 348 4.30 -12.63 14.43
N ALA A 349 3.16 -12.76 15.11
CA ALA A 349 3.05 -12.13 16.43
C ALA A 349 4.26 -12.65 17.22
N PRO A 350 5.24 -11.80 17.59
CA PRO A 350 6.28 -12.29 18.47
C PRO A 350 5.53 -12.68 19.73
N ALA A 351 5.60 -13.96 20.09
CA ALA A 351 5.42 -14.34 21.48
C ALA A 351 6.20 -13.30 22.28
N GLU A 352 5.56 -12.54 23.17
CA GLU A 352 6.16 -11.41 23.91
C GLU A 352 7.67 -11.63 24.00
N GLU A 353 8.46 -10.94 23.17
CA GLU A 353 9.89 -11.21 23.05
C GLU A 353 10.52 -10.77 24.36
N ARG A 354 10.52 -11.67 25.33
CA ARG A 354 11.19 -11.51 26.62
C ARG A 354 12.65 -11.81 26.36
N TRP A 355 13.52 -11.00 26.94
CA TRP A 355 14.94 -11.31 26.98
C TRP A 355 15.14 -12.75 27.48
N THR A 356 15.87 -13.57 26.71
CA THR A 356 16.18 -14.96 27.07
C THR A 356 17.66 -15.06 27.41
N LEU A 357 17.99 -15.80 28.47
CA LEU A 357 19.38 -16.14 28.82
C LEU A 357 19.93 -17.31 27.99
N ASP A 358 19.14 -17.88 27.08
CA ASP A 358 19.56 -18.98 26.20
C ASP A 358 20.60 -18.47 25.18
N PRO A 359 21.86 -18.96 25.22
CA PRO A 359 22.91 -18.55 24.28
C PRO A 359 22.66 -18.99 22.84
N ALA A 360 21.77 -19.95 22.58
CA ALA A 360 21.42 -20.40 21.23
C ALA A 360 20.30 -19.56 20.56
N SER A 361 19.75 -18.57 21.27
CA SER A 361 18.61 -17.78 20.79
C SER A 361 19.04 -16.66 19.85
N VAL A 362 18.63 -16.76 18.58
CA VAL A 362 18.86 -15.73 17.53
C VAL A 362 18.15 -14.41 17.85
N ALA A 363 17.09 -14.45 18.66
CA ALA A 363 16.35 -13.25 19.07
C ALA A 363 17.21 -12.25 19.86
N ARG A 364 18.28 -12.72 20.53
CA ARG A 364 19.15 -11.88 21.36
C ARG A 364 19.92 -10.85 20.54
N GLU A 365 20.52 -11.28 19.44
CA GLU A 365 21.22 -10.37 18.53
C GLU A 365 20.26 -9.33 17.95
N GLN A 366 19.04 -9.74 17.61
CA GLN A 366 18.02 -8.86 17.05
C GLN A 366 17.57 -7.80 18.06
N LEU A 367 17.37 -8.18 19.33
CA LEU A 367 17.00 -7.25 20.40
C LEU A 367 18.11 -6.24 20.70
N VAL A 368 19.37 -6.71 20.74
CA VAL A 368 20.54 -5.83 20.91
C VAL A 368 20.66 -4.86 19.75
N LYS A 369 20.54 -5.36 18.51
CA LYS A 369 20.56 -4.50 17.31
C LYS A 369 19.47 -3.45 17.37
N ALA A 370 18.22 -3.83 17.66
CA ALA A 370 17.10 -2.90 17.78
C ALA A 370 17.35 -1.83 18.84
N ALA A 371 17.90 -2.21 20.00
CA ALA A 371 18.23 -1.25 21.05
C ALA A 371 19.37 -0.30 20.66
N LEU A 372 20.37 -0.79 19.91
CA LEU A 372 21.45 0.05 19.38
C LEU A 372 20.96 1.03 18.30
N ASP A 373 20.04 0.62 17.43
CA ASP A 373 19.37 1.50 16.47
C ASP A 373 18.59 2.64 17.18
N ASP A 374 17.95 2.32 18.32
CA ASP A 374 17.11 3.22 19.10
C ASP A 374 17.88 4.10 20.13
N LEU A 375 19.22 4.05 20.18
CA LEU A 375 20.05 4.81 21.16
C LEU A 375 19.81 6.33 21.18
N GLY A 376 19.31 6.89 20.07
CA GLY A 376 19.00 8.32 19.93
C GLY A 376 17.58 8.71 20.35
N THR A 377 16.73 7.74 20.69
CA THR A 377 15.30 7.93 20.92
C THR A 377 14.89 7.28 22.26
N PRO A 378 14.87 8.04 23.37
CA PRO A 378 14.64 7.48 24.70
C PRO A 378 13.28 6.79 24.84
N GLU A 379 12.26 7.28 24.12
CA GLU A 379 10.92 6.67 24.10
C GLU A 379 10.88 5.28 23.43
N ALA A 380 11.66 5.07 22.37
CA ALA A 380 11.74 3.80 21.67
C ALA A 380 12.58 2.80 22.49
N LEU A 381 13.70 3.27 23.03
CA LEU A 381 14.58 2.48 23.89
C LEU A 381 13.87 2.00 25.17
N GLY A 382 13.03 2.85 25.78
CA GLY A 382 12.23 2.47 26.95
C GLY A 382 11.12 1.44 26.67
N ARG A 383 10.72 1.26 25.40
CA ARG A 383 9.77 0.21 24.98
C ARG A 383 10.45 -1.10 24.62
N ASN A 384 11.77 -1.09 24.45
CA ASN A 384 12.53 -2.28 24.11
C ASN A 384 12.47 -3.31 25.26
N PRO A 385 12.33 -4.63 24.98
CA PRO A 385 12.36 -5.67 26.01
C PRO A 385 13.57 -5.63 26.94
N LEU A 386 14.72 -5.12 26.47
CA LEU A 386 15.92 -4.93 27.28
C LEU A 386 15.74 -3.91 28.40
N ALA A 387 14.79 -2.98 28.31
CA ALA A 387 14.51 -2.01 29.37
C ALA A 387 13.88 -2.68 30.62
N ARG A 388 13.48 -3.95 30.50
CA ARG A 388 12.95 -4.78 31.60
C ARG A 388 14.00 -5.68 32.24
N LEU A 389 15.28 -5.51 31.88
CA LEU A 389 16.36 -6.29 32.50
C LEU A 389 16.42 -6.02 34.02
N PRO A 390 16.64 -7.05 34.84
CA PRO A 390 16.92 -6.92 36.26
C PRO A 390 18.07 -5.93 36.49
N GLY A 391 17.85 -4.90 37.32
CA GLY A 391 18.84 -3.87 37.63
C GLY A 391 18.60 -2.50 36.96
N LEU A 392 17.69 -2.40 35.99
CA LEU A 392 17.27 -1.12 35.40
C LEU A 392 16.07 -0.55 36.17
N LYS A 393 16.10 0.72 36.57
CA LYS A 393 15.05 1.32 37.42
C LYS A 393 13.89 1.84 36.56
N GLY A 394 12.65 1.45 36.88
CA GLY A 394 11.46 1.64 36.03
C GLY A 394 11.27 3.02 35.37
N ASP A 395 11.44 4.12 36.10
CA ASP A 395 11.26 5.48 35.56
C ASP A 395 12.48 6.02 34.79
N ALA A 396 13.66 5.40 34.97
CA ALA A 396 14.92 5.75 34.30
C ALA A 396 15.43 4.65 33.35
N ALA A 397 14.64 3.60 33.10
CA ALA A 397 15.08 2.37 32.45
C ALA A 397 15.67 2.61 31.05
N ALA A 398 15.15 3.59 30.31
CA ALA A 398 15.71 3.97 29.01
C ALA A 398 17.09 4.63 29.11
N ALA A 399 17.29 5.50 30.11
CA ALA A 399 18.58 6.17 30.34
C ALA A 399 19.62 5.18 30.88
N ASP A 400 19.22 4.32 31.81
CA ASP A 400 20.06 3.27 32.38
C ASP A 400 20.46 2.24 31.30
N LEU A 401 19.51 1.81 30.46
CA LEU A 401 19.78 0.91 29.33
C LEU A 401 20.73 1.56 28.32
N ARG A 402 20.53 2.85 28.01
CA ARG A 402 21.42 3.59 27.13
C ARG A 402 22.85 3.62 27.68
N SER A 403 23.01 3.94 28.97
CA SER A 403 24.32 3.94 29.62
C SER A 403 24.96 2.56 29.53
N ALA A 404 24.24 1.50 29.93
CA ALA A 404 24.75 0.14 29.91
C ALA A 404 25.19 -0.31 28.51
N LEU A 405 24.43 0.01 27.45
CA LEU A 405 24.82 -0.32 26.08
C LEU A 405 26.06 0.44 25.62
N VAL A 406 26.17 1.73 25.95
CA VAL A 406 27.35 2.55 25.62
C VAL A 406 28.57 2.03 26.36
N ASP A 407 28.45 1.77 27.66
CA ASP A 407 29.52 1.27 28.53
C ASP A 407 30.05 -0.08 28.04
N VAL A 408 29.16 -1.00 27.66
CA VAL A 408 29.55 -2.30 27.07
C VAL A 408 30.26 -2.12 25.74
N VAL A 409 29.77 -1.24 24.86
CA VAL A 409 30.43 -0.96 23.57
C VAL A 409 31.81 -0.35 23.79
N GLU A 410 31.97 0.57 24.74
CA GLU A 410 33.25 1.17 25.11
C GLU A 410 34.21 0.14 25.74
N GLU A 411 33.72 -0.79 26.58
CA GLU A 411 34.50 -1.92 27.09
C GLU A 411 35.04 -2.79 25.94
N LEU A 412 34.20 -3.09 24.94
CA LEU A 412 34.63 -3.87 23.78
C LEU A 412 35.74 -3.17 23.00
N VAL A 413 35.66 -1.85 22.82
CA VAL A 413 36.66 -1.05 22.08
C VAL A 413 38.06 -1.15 22.70
N VAL A 414 38.14 -1.28 24.03
CA VAL A 414 39.40 -1.40 24.79
C VAL A 414 39.80 -2.85 25.09
N SER A 415 39.08 -3.83 24.55
CA SER A 415 39.38 -5.25 24.75
C SER A 415 40.78 -5.63 24.28
N ALA A 416 41.46 -6.49 25.05
CA ALA A 416 42.77 -7.04 24.67
C ALA A 416 42.67 -8.01 23.47
N SER A 417 41.49 -8.55 23.18
CA SER A 417 41.23 -9.34 21.97
C SER A 417 41.12 -8.39 20.76
N PRO A 418 42.01 -8.48 19.76
CA PRO A 418 41.95 -7.60 18.59
C PRO A 418 40.63 -7.72 17.84
N ARG A 419 40.03 -8.91 17.86
CA ARG A 419 38.75 -9.21 17.21
C ARG A 419 37.57 -8.53 17.92
N ASP A 420 37.59 -8.48 19.25
CA ASP A 420 36.54 -7.86 20.06
C ASP A 420 36.66 -6.34 19.99
N ALA A 421 37.90 -5.83 20.02
CA ALA A 421 38.20 -4.41 19.85
C ALA A 421 37.75 -3.90 18.47
N GLU A 422 37.97 -4.67 17.41
CA GLU A 422 37.52 -4.33 16.06
C GLU A 422 35.98 -4.31 15.96
N ALA A 423 35.29 -5.29 16.57
CA ALA A 423 33.83 -5.32 16.64
C ALA A 423 33.26 -4.14 17.48
N GLY A 424 33.89 -3.84 18.62
CA GLY A 424 33.53 -2.69 19.46
C GLY A 424 33.70 -1.36 18.74
N ARG A 425 34.82 -1.16 18.02
CA ARG A 425 35.05 0.05 17.20
C ARG A 425 34.01 0.23 16.12
N LEU A 426 33.62 -0.87 15.45
CA LEU A 426 32.55 -0.85 14.44
C LEU A 426 31.22 -0.40 15.07
N LEU A 427 30.82 -1.00 16.19
CA LEU A 427 29.58 -0.62 16.89
C LEU A 427 29.61 0.83 17.39
N LEU A 428 30.74 1.27 17.94
CA LEU A 428 30.93 2.64 18.41
C LEU A 428 30.80 3.66 17.27
N ASP A 429 31.48 3.44 16.16
CA ASP A 429 31.47 4.37 15.03
C ASP A 429 30.09 4.43 14.35
N TYR A 430 29.38 3.30 14.24
CA TYR A 430 28.08 3.24 13.58
C TYR A 430 26.92 3.70 14.47
N TYR A 431 26.75 3.10 15.65
CA TYR A 431 25.57 3.30 16.48
C TYR A 431 25.71 4.46 17.47
N VAL A 432 26.89 4.63 18.07
CA VAL A 432 27.10 5.65 19.13
C VAL A 432 27.50 7.00 18.52
N LYS A 433 28.55 7.02 17.69
CA LYS A 433 29.10 8.26 17.09
C LYS A 433 28.42 8.65 15.78
N LYS A 434 27.74 7.71 15.12
CA LYS A 434 27.02 7.91 13.84
C LYS A 434 27.90 8.57 12.77
N VAL A 435 29.12 8.05 12.59
CA VAL A 435 30.16 8.65 11.73
C VAL A 435 29.78 8.63 10.23
N GLY A 436 28.91 7.72 9.80
CA GLY A 436 28.47 7.65 8.41
C GLY A 436 27.74 6.36 8.05
N SER A 437 27.59 6.10 6.75
CA SER A 437 26.99 4.86 6.26
C SER A 437 27.89 3.65 6.52
N HIS A 438 27.33 2.45 6.32
CA HIS A 438 28.07 1.19 6.38
C HIS A 438 29.33 1.20 5.50
N GLU A 439 29.25 1.81 4.32
CA GLU A 439 30.37 1.89 3.36
C GLU A 439 31.51 2.77 3.90
N VAL A 440 31.17 3.90 4.53
CA VAL A 440 32.15 4.81 5.14
C VAL A 440 32.90 4.13 6.27
N ILE A 441 32.21 3.33 7.10
CA ILE A 441 32.84 2.62 8.21
C ILE A 441 33.70 1.46 7.70
N MET A 442 33.24 0.74 6.68
CA MET A 442 34.03 -0.29 6.03
C MET A 442 35.34 0.25 5.45
N GLU A 443 35.28 1.40 4.77
CA GLU A 443 36.46 2.05 4.21
C GLU A 443 37.43 2.49 5.32
N ARG A 444 36.91 3.11 6.37
CA ARG A 444 37.70 3.61 7.51
C ARG A 444 38.38 2.50 8.29
N LEU A 445 37.71 1.36 8.47
CA LEU A 445 38.26 0.19 9.18
C LEU A 445 38.99 -0.77 8.23
N HIS A 446 39.09 -0.45 6.94
CA HIS A 446 39.69 -1.29 5.90
C HIS A 446 39.11 -2.71 5.85
N LEU A 447 37.79 -2.84 6.03
CA LEU A 447 37.06 -4.10 6.04
C LEU A 447 36.38 -4.38 4.70
N SER A 448 36.51 -5.61 4.21
CA SER A 448 35.66 -6.09 3.13
C SER A 448 34.22 -6.28 3.59
N ARG A 449 33.26 -6.24 2.66
CA ARG A 449 31.83 -6.39 2.97
C ARG A 449 31.50 -7.66 3.76
N PRO A 450 32.03 -8.85 3.41
CA PRO A 450 31.76 -10.07 4.18
C PRO A 450 32.35 -10.01 5.59
N THR A 451 33.56 -9.43 5.74
CA THR A 451 34.21 -9.30 7.05
C THR A 451 33.45 -8.33 7.93
N TYR A 452 32.98 -7.20 7.39
CA TYR A 452 32.17 -6.22 8.11
C TYR A 452 30.93 -6.86 8.73
N TYR A 453 30.11 -7.58 7.95
CA TYR A 453 28.88 -8.18 8.49
C TYR A 453 29.19 -9.28 9.50
N ARG A 454 30.24 -10.09 9.28
CA ARG A 454 30.68 -11.09 10.26
C ARG A 454 31.14 -10.45 11.58
N ARG A 455 31.82 -9.30 11.52
CA ARG A 455 32.25 -8.55 12.71
C ARG A 455 31.09 -7.86 13.41
N LEU A 456 30.12 -7.36 12.66
CA LEU A 456 28.91 -6.75 13.18
C LEU A 456 28.07 -7.77 13.97
N HIS A 457 27.80 -8.95 13.40
CA HIS A 457 27.11 -10.05 14.10
C HIS A 457 27.85 -10.48 15.36
N TYR A 458 29.16 -10.69 15.25
CA TYR A 458 30.00 -11.03 16.39
C TYR A 458 29.96 -9.97 17.51
N GLY A 459 29.86 -8.69 17.14
CA GLY A 459 29.66 -7.59 18.09
C GLY A 459 28.34 -7.68 18.84
N PHE A 460 27.24 -8.01 18.16
CA PHE A 460 25.94 -8.20 18.81
C PHE A 460 25.93 -9.37 19.80
N GLU A 461 26.55 -10.49 19.43
CA GLU A 461 26.73 -11.65 20.31
C GLU A 461 27.50 -11.28 21.59
N LEU A 462 28.59 -10.52 21.44
CA LEU A 462 29.40 -10.06 22.57
C LEU A 462 28.63 -9.13 23.51
N VAL A 463 27.91 -8.14 22.95
CA VAL A 463 27.07 -7.22 23.74
C VAL A 463 25.98 -8.01 24.48
N ALA A 464 25.31 -8.93 23.81
CA ALA A 464 24.29 -9.78 24.42
C ALA A 464 24.86 -10.59 25.60
N GLY A 465 26.04 -11.20 25.44
CA GLY A 465 26.70 -11.95 26.51
C GLY A 465 27.17 -11.09 27.68
N ARG A 466 27.44 -9.79 27.46
CA ARG A 466 27.77 -8.84 28.53
C ARG A 466 26.53 -8.39 29.30
N LEU A 467 25.42 -8.19 28.61
CA LEU A 467 24.12 -7.89 29.25
C LEU A 467 23.64 -9.04 30.13
N ASP A 468 23.88 -10.30 29.75
CA ASP A 468 23.59 -11.47 30.61
C ASP A 468 24.33 -11.37 31.95
N LYS A 469 25.64 -11.10 31.92
CA LYS A 469 26.46 -10.99 33.12
C LYS A 469 25.97 -9.87 34.05
N LEU A 470 25.56 -8.74 33.47
CA LEU A 470 24.97 -7.62 34.22
C LEU A 470 23.64 -8.02 34.86
N SER A 471 22.76 -8.70 34.11
CA SER A 471 21.48 -9.20 34.61
C SER A 471 21.66 -10.25 35.72
N GLU A 472 22.59 -11.19 35.57
CA GLU A 472 22.91 -12.20 36.59
C GLU A 472 23.45 -11.56 37.87
N PHE A 473 24.33 -10.57 37.74
CA PHE A 473 24.87 -9.83 38.88
C PHE A 473 23.76 -9.07 39.63
N ALA A 474 22.91 -8.33 38.90
CA ALA A 474 21.80 -7.59 39.48
C ALA A 474 20.81 -8.52 40.22
N THR A 475 20.49 -9.68 39.64
CA THR A 475 19.59 -10.66 40.25
C THR A 475 20.16 -11.25 41.55
N ARG A 476 21.48 -11.48 41.63
CA ARG A 476 22.14 -11.97 42.85
C ARG A 476 22.14 -10.93 43.96
N VAL A 477 22.40 -9.66 43.64
CA VAL A 477 22.40 -8.56 44.63
C VAL A 477 21.00 -8.36 45.23
N THR A 478 19.95 -8.42 44.41
CA THR A 478 18.55 -8.30 44.90
C THR A 478 18.06 -9.48 45.74
N ALA A 479 18.76 -10.61 45.76
CA ALA A 479 18.38 -11.79 46.54
C ALA A 479 19.07 -11.85 47.92
N THR A 480 20.04 -10.96 48.17
CA THR A 480 20.81 -10.85 49.42
C THR A 480 20.38 -9.69 50.32
N ASP A 481 19.48 -8.84 49.83
CA ASP A 481 18.71 -7.85 50.61
C ASP A 481 17.32 -8.43 50.94
#